data_AF-A0A1T4LKJ1-F1
#
_entry.id   AF-A0A1T4LKJ1-F1
#
_cell.length_a   1.000
_cell.length_b   1.000
_cell.length_c   1.000
_cell.angle_alpha   90.00
_cell.angle_beta   90.00
_cell.angle_gamma   90.00
#
_symmetry.space_group_name_H-M   'P 1'
#
loop_
_entity.id
_entity.type
_entity.pdbx_description
1 polymer ?
#
loop_
_entity_poly.entity_id
_entity_poly.type
_entity_poly.pdbx_seq_one_letter_code
_entity_poly.pdbx_strand_id
1 'polypeptide(L)'
;MKEYALSEEEKQKISTYLFSIEEWGVYQLLLYLNSMATFNVEMILSLSKDLLSRTSFYKVIPKNRRLIIRILLNSITVFLENRNMRYAKYFREIVKELLSNEQEIYEKTVFLFTSGAVDFYCGEQEVGKTQMLDAIKVFEITGCSNLAQNYKKDFDEIVKGTSKKSCSS
;
A
#
# COMPACT_ATOMS: atom_id res chain seq x y z
N MET A 1 -7.57 -13.81 19.41
CA MET A 1 -7.77 -14.62 18.19
C MET A 1 -6.44 -15.30 17.90
N LYS A 2 -6.42 -16.62 17.69
CA LYS A 2 -5.21 -17.31 17.24
C LYS A 2 -4.94 -16.87 15.79
N GLU A 3 -3.81 -16.21 15.55
CA GLU A 3 -3.29 -16.05 14.19
C GLU A 3 -2.93 -17.44 13.67
N TYR A 4 -3.78 -18.01 12.82
CA TYR A 4 -3.39 -19.14 12.01
C TYR A 4 -2.52 -18.58 10.87
N ALA A 5 -1.21 -18.58 11.08
CA ALA A 5 -0.27 -18.26 10.02
C ALA A 5 -0.41 -19.30 8.91
N LEU A 6 -0.60 -18.86 7.66
CA LEU A 6 -0.66 -19.75 6.51
C LEU A 6 0.66 -20.52 6.39
N SER A 7 0.56 -21.82 6.13
CA SER A 7 1.71 -22.63 5.75
C SER A 7 2.28 -22.17 4.40
N GLU A 8 3.55 -22.48 4.14
CA GLU A 8 4.17 -22.18 2.84
C GLU A 8 3.44 -22.88 1.68
N GLU A 9 2.86 -24.06 1.92
CA GLU A 9 2.04 -24.76 0.93
C GLU A 9 0.75 -23.99 0.60
N GLU A 10 0.07 -23.44 1.61
CA GLU A 10 -1.13 -22.61 1.40
C GLU A 10 -0.80 -21.30 0.69
N LYS A 11 0.29 -20.64 1.05
CA LYS A 11 0.77 -19.43 0.35
C LYS A 11 1.04 -19.74 -1.12
N GLN A 12 1.73 -20.85 -1.41
CA GLN A 12 2.03 -21.28 -2.76
C GLN A 12 0.75 -21.59 -3.55
N LYS A 13 -0.22 -22.28 -2.94
CA LYS A 13 -1.54 -22.55 -3.56
C LYS A 13 -2.25 -21.26 -3.95
N ILE A 14 -2.27 -20.27 -3.06
CA ILE A 14 -2.90 -18.97 -3.33
C ILE A 14 -2.18 -18.26 -4.47
N SER A 15 -0.85 -18.15 -4.43
CA SER A 15 -0.10 -17.46 -5.48
C SER A 15 -0.23 -18.15 -6.84
N THR A 16 -0.14 -19.49 -6.88
CA THR A 16 -0.29 -20.27 -8.11
C THR A 16 -1.70 -20.11 -8.68
N TYR A 17 -2.73 -20.14 -7.83
CA TYR A 17 -4.10 -19.86 -8.24
C TYR A 17 -4.22 -18.46 -8.86
N LEU A 18 -3.76 -17.42 -8.17
CA LEU A 18 -3.85 -16.04 -8.66
C LEU A 18 -3.16 -15.84 -10.01
N PHE A 19 -1.96 -16.41 -10.18
CA PHE A 19 -1.24 -16.34 -11.46
C PHE A 19 -1.92 -17.11 -12.59
N SER A 20 -2.69 -18.16 -12.29
CA SER A 20 -3.39 -18.96 -13.29
C SER A 20 -4.61 -18.27 -13.93
N ILE A 21 -5.17 -17.24 -13.27
CA ILE A 21 -6.42 -16.59 -13.71
C ILE A 21 -6.16 -15.41 -14.65
N GLU A 22 -6.56 -15.53 -15.91
CA GLU A 22 -6.32 -14.52 -16.96
C GLU A 22 -6.82 -13.10 -16.61
N GLU A 23 -8.06 -12.97 -16.10
CA GLU A 23 -8.62 -11.69 -15.65
C GLU A 23 -9.10 -11.77 -14.20
N TRP A 24 -8.62 -10.86 -13.35
CA TRP A 24 -8.99 -10.85 -11.94
C TRP A 24 -10.35 -10.16 -11.72
N GLY A 25 -11.30 -10.93 -11.20
CA GLY A 25 -12.56 -10.41 -10.67
C GLY A 25 -12.44 -9.93 -9.22
N VAL A 26 -13.58 -9.54 -8.64
CA VAL A 26 -13.67 -9.10 -7.23
C VAL A 26 -13.12 -10.16 -6.28
N TYR A 27 -13.35 -11.44 -6.57
CA TYR A 27 -12.89 -12.54 -5.73
C TYR A 27 -11.36 -12.60 -5.67
N GLN A 28 -10.67 -12.59 -6.82
CA GLN A 28 -9.21 -12.65 -6.87
C GLN A 28 -8.59 -11.40 -6.21
N LEU A 29 -9.18 -10.23 -6.44
CA LEU A 29 -8.74 -8.98 -5.82
C LEU A 29 -8.86 -9.03 -4.28
N LEU A 30 -9.99 -9.51 -3.75
CA LEU A 30 -10.20 -9.65 -2.31
C LEU A 30 -9.30 -10.74 -1.71
N LEU A 31 -9.15 -11.87 -2.41
CA LEU A 31 -8.26 -12.94 -1.97
C LEU A 31 -6.84 -12.41 -1.84
N TYR A 32 -6.34 -11.73 -2.87
CA TYR A 32 -5.02 -11.13 -2.86
C TYR A 32 -4.88 -10.11 -1.72
N LEU A 33 -5.80 -9.14 -1.63
CA LEU A 33 -5.75 -8.08 -0.62
C LEU A 33 -5.65 -8.63 0.81
N ASN A 34 -6.44 -9.67 1.11
CA ASN A 34 -6.45 -10.27 2.45
C ASN A 34 -5.24 -11.19 2.70
N SER A 35 -4.65 -11.77 1.66
CA SER A 35 -3.45 -12.61 1.80
C SER A 35 -2.13 -11.83 1.73
N MET A 36 -2.14 -10.54 1.39
CA MET A 36 -0.92 -9.73 1.18
C MET A 36 0.06 -9.83 2.35
N ALA A 37 -0.42 -9.74 3.59
CA ALA A 37 0.41 -9.77 4.79
C ALA A 37 1.20 -11.09 4.96
N THR A 38 0.82 -12.15 4.25
CA THR A 38 1.46 -13.47 4.33
C THR A 38 2.58 -13.66 3.31
N PHE A 39 2.65 -12.80 2.30
CA PHE A 39 3.59 -12.88 1.19
C PHE A 39 4.85 -12.06 1.47
N ASN A 40 5.97 -12.50 0.87
CA ASN A 40 7.19 -11.70 0.86
C ASN A 40 7.09 -10.57 -0.18
N VAL A 41 8.04 -9.63 -0.10
CA VAL A 41 8.07 -8.42 -0.95
C VAL A 41 8.11 -8.74 -2.44
N GLU A 42 8.85 -9.78 -2.85
CA GLU A 42 9.00 -10.16 -4.25
C GLU A 42 7.72 -10.77 -4.84
N MET A 43 6.99 -11.55 -4.04
CA MET A 43 5.70 -12.08 -4.41
C MET A 43 4.65 -10.98 -4.55
N ILE A 44 4.62 -10.03 -3.61
CA ILE A 44 3.73 -8.85 -3.67
C ILE A 44 4.06 -8.01 -4.91
N LEU A 45 5.34 -7.78 -5.21
CA LEU A 45 5.76 -7.08 -6.42
C LEU A 45 5.24 -7.78 -7.67
N SER A 46 5.42 -9.10 -7.75
CA SER A 46 5.04 -9.90 -8.92
C SER A 46 3.53 -9.91 -9.12
N LEU A 47 2.76 -10.19 -8.06
CA LEU A 47 1.29 -10.17 -8.11
C LEU A 47 0.72 -8.78 -8.38
N SER A 48 1.28 -7.73 -7.78
CA SER A 48 0.81 -6.35 -8.04
C SER A 48 1.16 -5.89 -9.45
N LYS A 49 2.27 -6.31 -10.05
CA LYS A 49 2.56 -6.03 -11.48
C LYS A 49 1.67 -6.83 -12.41
N ASP A 50 1.40 -8.07 -12.07
CA ASP A 50 0.54 -8.97 -12.83
C ASP A 50 -0.93 -8.50 -12.83
N LEU A 51 -1.40 -7.98 -11.69
CA LEU A 51 -2.66 -7.25 -11.58
C LEU A 51 -2.71 -6.09 -12.59
N LEU A 52 -1.66 -5.27 -12.65
CA LEU A 52 -1.58 -4.10 -13.52
C LEU A 52 -1.54 -4.45 -15.01
N SER A 53 -0.86 -5.54 -15.39
CA SER A 53 -0.75 -5.97 -16.79
C SER A 53 -2.03 -6.61 -17.33
N ARG A 54 -2.78 -7.33 -16.48
CA ARG A 54 -4.00 -8.07 -16.85
C ARG A 54 -5.24 -7.19 -16.90
N THR A 55 -5.28 -6.11 -16.12
CA THR A 55 -6.26 -5.05 -16.38
C THR A 55 -5.84 -4.28 -17.63
N SER A 56 -6.20 -4.82 -18.81
CA SER A 56 -5.96 -4.26 -20.15
C SER A 56 -6.38 -2.79 -20.32
N PHE A 57 -7.03 -2.19 -19.33
CA PHE A 57 -7.52 -0.84 -19.35
C PHE A 57 -7.90 -0.42 -17.93
N TYR A 58 -7.38 0.70 -17.44
CA TYR A 58 -8.06 1.52 -16.44
C TYR A 58 -9.40 2.12 -16.95
N LYS A 59 -10.05 1.53 -17.97
CA LYS A 59 -11.35 2.03 -18.47
C LYS A 59 -12.48 0.99 -18.63
N VAL A 60 -12.36 -0.28 -18.20
CA VAL A 60 -13.51 -1.23 -18.31
C VAL A 60 -14.21 -1.58 -16.99
N ILE A 61 -13.61 -1.42 -15.81
CA ILE A 61 -14.32 -1.78 -14.56
C ILE A 61 -14.24 -0.67 -13.49
N PRO A 62 -15.08 0.39 -13.61
CA PRO A 62 -15.33 1.31 -12.52
C PRO A 62 -15.69 0.59 -11.20
N LYS A 63 -16.33 -0.59 -11.31
CA LYS A 63 -16.84 -1.38 -10.19
C LYS A 63 -15.76 -1.83 -9.20
N ASN A 64 -14.51 -2.05 -9.65
CA ASN A 64 -13.44 -2.62 -8.83
C ASN A 64 -12.26 -1.67 -8.63
N ARG A 65 -12.30 -0.46 -9.21
CA ARG A 65 -11.21 0.52 -9.17
C ARG A 65 -10.72 0.81 -7.76
N ARG A 66 -11.64 1.07 -6.81
CA ARG A 66 -11.28 1.33 -5.42
C ARG A 66 -10.52 0.18 -4.78
N LEU A 67 -10.89 -1.06 -5.11
CA LEU A 67 -10.22 -2.24 -4.58
C LEU A 67 -8.80 -2.38 -5.14
N ILE A 68 -8.61 -2.11 -6.43
CA ILE A 68 -7.29 -2.04 -7.05
C ILE A 68 -6.44 -0.97 -6.35
N ILE A 69 -6.95 0.26 -6.19
CA ILE A 69 -6.23 1.34 -5.49
C ILE A 69 -5.82 0.91 -4.09
N ARG A 70 -6.70 0.26 -3.33
CA ARG A 70 -6.37 -0.25 -1.99
C ARG A 70 -5.25 -1.30 -2.01
N ILE A 71 -5.28 -2.23 -2.96
CA ILE A 71 -4.21 -3.22 -3.15
C ILE A 71 -2.87 -2.53 -3.43
N LEU A 72 -2.87 -1.53 -4.31
CA LEU A 72 -1.66 -0.80 -4.67
C LEU A 72 -1.15 0.05 -3.49
N LEU A 73 -2.03 0.69 -2.72
CA LEU A 73 -1.66 1.41 -1.50
C LEU A 73 -1.05 0.47 -0.44
N ASN A 74 -1.65 -0.70 -0.20
CA ASN A 74 -1.08 -1.71 0.68
C ASN A 74 0.28 -2.20 0.18
N SER A 75 0.45 -2.34 -1.15
CA SER A 75 1.73 -2.70 -1.75
C SER A 75 2.79 -1.63 -1.46
N ILE A 76 2.45 -0.34 -1.63
CA ILE A 76 3.34 0.78 -1.31
C ILE A 76 3.77 0.74 0.16
N THR A 77 2.83 0.49 1.09
CA THR A 77 3.15 0.35 2.52
C THR A 77 4.17 -0.76 2.77
N VAL A 78 3.99 -1.95 2.20
CA VAL A 78 4.96 -3.05 2.33
C VAL A 78 6.32 -2.67 1.75
N PHE A 79 6.37 -1.97 0.61
CA PHE A 79 7.63 -1.51 0.03
C PHE A 79 8.33 -0.46 0.91
N LEU A 80 7.57 0.43 1.56
CA LEU A 80 8.10 1.42 2.50
C LEU A 80 8.70 0.76 3.75
N GLU A 81 7.99 -0.20 4.35
CA GLU A 81 8.45 -0.98 5.50
C GLU A 81 9.76 -1.71 5.19
N ASN A 82 9.88 -2.27 3.98
CA ASN A 82 11.06 -2.98 3.50
C ASN A 82 12.13 -2.06 2.87
N ARG A 83 11.97 -0.73 2.98
CA ARG A 83 12.90 0.29 2.46
C ARG A 83 13.16 0.21 0.95
N ASN A 84 12.23 -0.37 0.19
CA ASN A 84 12.32 -0.49 -1.26
C ASN A 84 11.70 0.72 -1.96
N MET A 85 12.42 1.86 -1.93
CA MET A 85 11.92 3.12 -2.49
C MET A 85 11.70 3.09 -4.00
N ARG A 86 12.42 2.21 -4.72
CA ARG A 86 12.24 2.04 -6.16
C ARG A 86 10.82 1.57 -6.48
N TYR A 87 10.34 0.55 -5.78
CA TYR A 87 8.99 0.03 -6.00
C TYR A 87 7.93 0.95 -5.41
N ALA A 88 8.17 1.53 -4.22
CA ALA A 88 7.24 2.50 -3.63
C ALA A 88 6.97 3.69 -4.57
N LYS A 89 8.02 4.28 -5.17
CA LYS A 89 7.87 5.34 -6.18
C LYS A 89 7.11 4.89 -7.42
N TYR A 90 7.45 3.73 -7.96
CA TYR A 90 6.80 3.20 -9.16
C TYR A 90 5.29 3.06 -8.97
N PHE A 91 4.86 2.43 -7.87
CA PHE A 91 3.43 2.26 -7.59
C PHE A 91 2.74 3.57 -7.17
N ARG A 92 3.46 4.51 -6.54
CA ARG A 92 2.92 5.83 -6.20
C ARG A 92 2.46 6.59 -7.45
N GLU A 93 3.28 6.62 -8.50
CA GLU A 93 2.90 7.33 -9.74
C GLU A 93 1.67 6.70 -10.40
N ILE A 94 1.58 5.37 -10.38
CA ILE A 94 0.39 4.65 -10.87
C ILE A 94 -0.84 5.05 -10.05
N VAL A 95 -0.78 4.96 -8.72
CA VAL A 95 -1.94 5.29 -7.86
C VAL A 95 -2.36 6.75 -8.03
N LYS A 96 -1.41 7.67 -8.24
CA LYS A 96 -1.69 9.08 -8.51
C LYS A 96 -2.56 9.26 -9.75
N GLU A 97 -2.27 8.54 -10.84
CA GLU A 97 -3.10 8.56 -12.06
C GLU A 97 -4.48 7.92 -11.83
N LEU A 98 -4.57 6.97 -10.91
CA LEU A 98 -5.82 6.28 -10.55
C LEU A 98 -6.69 6.98 -9.54
N LEU A 99 -6.20 8.01 -8.84
CA LEU A 99 -7.01 8.76 -7.90
C LEU A 99 -7.65 9.94 -8.62
N SER A 100 -8.82 9.72 -9.22
CA SER A 100 -9.51 10.76 -9.99
C SER A 100 -10.92 11.08 -9.50
N ASN A 101 -11.48 10.31 -8.55
CA ASN A 101 -12.84 10.53 -8.08
C ASN A 101 -12.83 11.26 -6.72
N GLU A 102 -13.67 12.28 -6.57
CA GLU A 102 -13.81 13.05 -5.34
C GLU A 102 -14.26 12.21 -4.14
N GLN A 103 -15.03 11.15 -4.37
CA GLN A 103 -15.54 10.27 -3.33
C GLN A 103 -14.50 9.28 -2.77
N GLU A 104 -13.29 9.22 -3.34
CA GLU A 104 -12.18 8.37 -2.89
C GLU A 104 -11.42 9.01 -1.72
N ILE A 105 -12.14 9.60 -0.75
CA ILE A 105 -11.55 10.39 0.34
C ILE A 105 -10.59 9.52 1.16
N TYR A 106 -11.00 8.31 1.53
CA TYR A 106 -10.15 7.38 2.28
C TYR A 106 -8.88 7.04 1.51
N GLU A 107 -9.01 6.61 0.25
CA GLU A 107 -7.87 6.23 -0.58
C GLU A 107 -6.92 7.42 -0.81
N LYS A 108 -7.44 8.64 -0.98
CA LYS A 108 -6.64 9.87 -1.09
C LYS A 108 -5.91 10.21 0.20
N THR A 109 -6.52 10.03 1.36
CA THR A 109 -5.87 10.26 2.66
C THR A 109 -4.73 9.26 2.88
N VAL A 110 -4.95 7.98 2.60
CA VAL A 110 -3.90 6.95 2.68
C VAL A 110 -2.79 7.21 1.66
N PHE A 111 -3.14 7.62 0.44
CA PHE A 111 -2.19 8.01 -0.58
C PHE A 111 -1.33 9.22 -0.15
N LEU A 112 -1.94 10.22 0.48
CA LEU A 112 -1.22 11.38 1.01
C LEU A 112 -0.18 10.95 2.06
N PHE A 113 -0.56 10.07 2.98
CA PHE A 113 0.37 9.54 3.98
C PHE A 113 1.53 8.76 3.35
N THR A 114 1.21 7.77 2.51
CA THR A 114 2.23 6.93 1.86
C THR A 114 3.13 7.72 0.93
N SER A 115 2.61 8.73 0.22
CA SER A 115 3.41 9.66 -0.58
C SER A 115 4.35 10.49 0.28
N GLY A 116 3.88 10.97 1.43
CA GLY A 116 4.73 11.67 2.40
C GLY A 116 5.84 10.81 2.95
N ALA A 117 5.57 9.53 3.21
CA ALA A 117 6.60 8.57 3.59
C ALA A 117 7.64 8.35 2.48
N VAL A 118 7.21 8.25 1.21
CA VAL A 118 8.13 8.18 0.06
C VAL A 118 9.01 9.43 0.00
N ASP A 119 8.41 10.62 0.05
CA ASP A 119 9.13 11.90 -0.03
C ASP A 119 10.13 12.04 1.13
N PHE A 120 9.72 11.65 2.36
CA PHE A 120 10.58 11.64 3.53
C PHE A 120 11.83 10.76 3.34
N TYR A 121 11.66 9.52 2.87
CA TYR A 121 12.80 8.63 2.60
C TYR A 121 13.65 9.06 1.40
N CYS A 122 13.16 9.94 0.54
CA CYS A 122 13.85 10.39 -0.66
C CYS A 122 14.59 11.72 -0.51
N GLY A 123 14.62 12.28 0.70
CA GLY A 123 15.36 13.50 1.03
C GLY A 123 14.47 14.72 1.29
N GLU A 124 13.21 14.67 0.90
CA GLU A 124 12.23 15.77 1.07
C GLU A 124 11.55 15.66 2.45
N GLN A 125 12.35 15.64 3.52
CA GLN A 125 11.88 15.24 4.85
C GLN A 125 10.75 16.11 5.42
N GLU A 126 10.86 17.44 5.32
CA GLU A 126 9.86 18.34 5.90
C GLU A 126 8.54 18.30 5.12
N VAL A 127 8.62 18.20 3.79
CA VAL A 127 7.44 18.01 2.92
C VAL A 127 6.77 16.68 3.26
N GLY A 128 7.55 15.60 3.35
CA GLY A 128 7.04 14.27 3.66
C GLY A 128 6.37 14.19 5.04
N LYS A 129 6.98 14.79 6.07
CA LYS A 129 6.39 14.89 7.41
C LYS A 129 5.07 15.65 7.39
N THR A 130 5.03 16.79 6.71
CA THR A 130 3.81 17.61 6.61
C THR A 130 2.68 16.81 5.98
N GLN A 131 2.93 16.14 4.85
CA GLN A 131 1.94 15.30 4.18
C GLN A 131 1.42 14.16 5.08
N MET A 132 2.31 13.46 5.79
CA MET A 132 1.91 12.41 6.74
C MET A 132 1.06 12.95 7.89
N LEU A 133 1.44 14.09 8.47
CA LEU A 133 0.70 14.73 9.56
C LEU A 133 -0.67 15.25 9.10
N ASP A 134 -0.76 15.79 7.89
CA ASP A 134 -2.02 16.23 7.30
C ASP A 134 -2.97 15.05 7.08
N ALA A 135 -2.47 13.92 6.61
CA ALA A 135 -3.26 12.70 6.48
C ALA A 135 -3.79 12.20 7.84
N ILE A 136 -2.94 12.20 8.88
CA ILE A 136 -3.35 11.88 10.25
C ILE A 136 -4.45 12.83 10.73
N LYS A 137 -4.27 14.14 10.50
CA LYS A 137 -5.24 15.16 10.89
C LYS A 137 -6.60 14.94 10.21
N VAL A 138 -6.63 14.52 8.94
CA VAL A 138 -7.89 14.15 8.26
C VAL A 138 -8.62 13.03 9.01
N PHE A 139 -7.91 11.99 9.48
CA PHE A 139 -8.53 10.94 10.29
C PHE A 139 -9.02 11.43 11.65
N GLU A 140 -8.30 12.37 12.28
CA GLU A 140 -8.73 12.96 13.55
C GLU A 140 -10.02 13.78 13.41
N ILE A 141 -10.07 14.71 12.45
CA ILE A 141 -11.21 15.61 12.28
C ILE A 141 -12.48 14.89 11.83
N THR A 142 -12.33 13.74 11.16
CA THR A 142 -13.45 12.90 10.73
C THR A 142 -13.89 11.90 11.81
N GLY A 143 -13.24 11.90 12.98
CA GLY A 143 -13.57 11.01 14.10
C GLY A 143 -13.06 9.57 13.94
N CYS A 144 -12.18 9.30 12.97
CA CYS A 144 -11.58 7.99 12.75
C CYS A 144 -10.39 7.73 13.70
N SER A 145 -10.62 7.74 15.02
CA SER A 145 -9.57 7.70 16.04
C SER A 145 -8.62 6.50 15.94
N ASN A 146 -9.13 5.31 15.62
CA ASN A 146 -8.31 4.11 15.45
C ASN A 146 -7.33 4.26 14.26
N LEU A 147 -7.80 4.80 13.13
CA LEU A 147 -6.94 5.07 11.98
C LEU A 147 -5.89 6.12 12.34
N ALA A 148 -6.31 7.24 12.94
CA ALA A 148 -5.38 8.28 13.37
C ALA A 148 -4.28 7.74 14.30
N GLN A 149 -4.64 6.90 15.27
CA GLN A 149 -3.67 6.30 16.20
C GLN A 149 -2.70 5.35 15.49
N ASN A 150 -3.20 4.51 14.57
CA ASN A 150 -2.35 3.60 13.79
C ASN A 150 -1.35 4.40 12.93
N TYR A 151 -1.82 5.38 12.15
CA TYR A 151 -0.96 6.19 11.30
C TYR A 151 0.02 7.07 12.08
N LYS A 152 -0.33 7.51 13.30
CA LYS A 152 0.64 8.17 14.21
C LYS A 152 1.76 7.24 14.64
N LYS A 153 1.44 5.99 14.95
CA LYS A 153 2.45 4.98 15.28
C LYS A 153 3.38 4.74 14.08
N ASP A 154 2.82 4.57 12.89
CA ASP A 154 3.59 4.38 11.66
C ASP A 154 4.48 5.60 11.38
N PHE A 155 3.97 6.82 11.54
CA PHE A 155 4.74 8.07 11.42
C PHE A 155 5.93 8.09 12.38
N ASP A 156 5.68 7.78 13.66
CA ASP A 156 6.72 7.71 14.67
C ASP A 156 7.79 6.68 14.32
N GLU A 157 7.41 5.50 13.85
CA GLU A 157 8.34 4.45 13.42
C GLU A 157 9.15 4.88 12.18
N ILE A 158 8.54 5.59 11.24
CA ILE A 158 9.20 6.13 10.05
C ILE A 158 10.28 7.15 10.44
N VAL A 159 9.93 8.11 11.31
CA VAL A 159 10.80 9.23 11.72
C VAL A 159 11.85 8.80 12.75
N LYS A 160 11.52 7.90 13.68
CA LYS A 160 12.47 7.34 14.67
C LYS A 160 13.36 6.25 14.06
N GLY A 161 12.85 5.50 13.08
CA GLY A 161 13.61 4.48 12.37
C GLY A 161 14.80 5.05 11.59
N THR A 162 14.76 6.32 11.21
CA THR A 162 15.89 7.03 10.56
C THR A 162 16.98 7.49 11.53
N SER A 163 16.68 7.68 12.83
CA SER A 163 17.67 8.16 13.81
C SER A 163 18.59 7.07 14.37
N LYS A 164 18.34 5.78 14.08
CA LYS A 164 19.19 4.66 14.54
C LYS A 164 20.29 4.23 13.56
N LYS A 165 20.42 4.84 12.37
CA LYS A 165 21.43 4.43 11.37
C LYS A 165 22.31 5.55 10.81
N SER A 166 22.25 6.77 11.35
CA SER A 166 23.22 7.83 11.02
C SER A 166 24.55 7.74 11.80
N CYS A 167 24.74 6.69 12.61
CA CYS A 167 26.02 6.38 13.27
C CYS A 167 26.40 4.91 13.04
N SER A 168 26.68 4.54 11.79
CA SER A 168 27.55 3.40 11.51
C SER A 168 27.96 3.40 10.04
N SER A 169 29.20 3.86 9.83
CA SER A 169 30.07 3.78 8.64
C SER A 169 29.91 4.89 7.60
#